data_AF-A0AAP0PDT4-F1
#
_entry.id   AF-A0AAP0PDT4-F1
#
_cell.length_a   1.000
_cell.length_b   1.000
_cell.length_c   1.000
_cell.angle_alpha   90.00
_cell.angle_beta   90.00
_cell.angle_gamma   90.00
#
_symmetry.space_group_name_H-M   'P 1'
#
loop_
_entity.id
_entity.type
_entity.pdbx_description
1 polymer ?
#
loop_
_entity_poly.entity_id
_entity_poly.type
_entity_poly.pdbx_seq_one_letter_code
_entity_poly.pdbx_strand_id
1 'polypeptide(L)'
;MLGGRAMEIVYSDEMLVKYLETAVEVDPERPVLINKYLSDAIEIDVDALADLHGNVVIGLGRSLYELGFTKEVIPRHVYVKEAVLPFEKFQGCDVLLGPEMRSTGEVMGIDFEFSLAFAKAQISAGQILPESGTVFLSLNDLTKPHLANIARAFCTLGFKIVATSGTAHVLELEKIPVGRVLKMHEGQPHAGDMIVNKEIQLMVITSSGDELDQSDGRQLRRMALAYKVPIITTVAGALATADAIKSMKHRNVKMTALQDFFDVSEKTRQTLQPASSSL
;
A
#
# COMPACT_ATOMS: atom_id res chain seq x y z
N MET A 1 3.65 -8.69 16.98
CA MET A 1 2.20 -9.02 17.03
C MET A 1 1.50 -8.16 18.08
N LEU A 2 0.35 -7.57 17.72
CA LEU A 2 -0.49 -6.79 18.65
C LEU A 2 -1.35 -7.73 19.49
N GLY A 3 -0.93 -7.99 20.74
CA GLY A 3 -1.73 -8.76 21.71
C GLY A 3 -2.77 -7.87 22.39
N GLY A 4 -4.04 -8.00 21.98
CA GLY A 4 -5.18 -7.40 22.67
C GLY A 4 -5.78 -8.38 23.69
N ARG A 5 -6.42 -7.87 24.74
CA ARG A 5 -7.06 -8.68 25.80
C ARG A 5 -8.25 -9.53 25.34
N ALA A 6 -8.73 -9.32 24.12
CA ALA A 6 -9.86 -10.03 23.50
C ALA A 6 -9.41 -10.83 22.26
N MET A 7 -8.23 -11.46 22.32
CA MET A 7 -7.72 -12.31 21.27
C MET A 7 -7.76 -13.76 21.76
N GLU A 8 -8.40 -14.65 20.99
CA GLU A 8 -8.50 -16.08 21.30
C GLU A 8 -7.91 -16.90 20.15
N ILE A 9 -7.10 -17.91 20.48
CA ILE A 9 -6.56 -18.84 19.49
C ILE A 9 -7.56 -19.98 19.32
N VAL A 10 -8.03 -20.16 18.10
CA VAL A 10 -9.07 -21.13 17.75
C VAL A 10 -8.43 -22.31 17.02
N TYR A 11 -8.61 -23.52 17.56
CA TYR A 11 -8.02 -24.76 17.01
C TYR A 11 -9.04 -25.68 16.33
N SER A 12 -10.33 -25.34 16.38
CA SER A 12 -11.42 -26.16 15.82
C SER A 12 -12.61 -25.29 15.43
N ASP A 13 -13.44 -25.80 14.52
CA ASP A 13 -14.66 -25.12 14.08
C ASP A 13 -15.63 -24.88 15.24
N GLU A 14 -15.70 -25.80 16.20
CA GLU A 14 -16.51 -25.67 17.41
C GLU A 14 -16.06 -24.49 18.29
N MET A 15 -14.74 -24.31 18.44
CA MET A 15 -14.18 -23.15 19.15
C MET A 15 -14.45 -21.84 18.38
N LEU A 16 -14.40 -21.88 17.04
CA LEU A 16 -14.68 -20.71 16.22
C LEU A 16 -16.12 -20.23 16.42
N VAL A 17 -17.08 -21.15 16.35
CA VAL A 17 -18.50 -20.87 16.53
C VAL A 17 -18.74 -20.26 17.92
N LYS A 18 -18.21 -20.88 18.96
CA LYS A 18 -18.37 -20.40 20.34
C LYS A 18 -17.77 -19.01 20.55
N TYR A 19 -16.61 -18.74 19.97
CA TYR A 19 -15.98 -17.42 20.04
C TYR A 19 -16.80 -16.36 19.31
N LEU A 20 -17.29 -16.66 18.10
CA LEU A 20 -18.12 -15.74 17.32
C LEU A 20 -19.43 -15.40 18.03
N GLU A 21 -20.10 -16.38 18.63
CA GLU A 21 -21.31 -16.15 19.44
C GLU A 21 -21.03 -15.20 20.60
N THR A 22 -19.92 -15.43 21.33
CA THR A 22 -19.54 -14.60 22.49
C THR A 22 -19.09 -13.20 22.06
N ALA A 23 -18.31 -13.08 20.98
CA ALA A 23 -17.78 -11.81 20.50
C ALA A 23 -18.89 -10.88 19.96
N VAL A 24 -19.91 -11.45 19.31
CA VAL A 24 -21.08 -10.71 18.80
C VAL A 24 -21.94 -10.16 19.95
N GLU A 25 -22.02 -10.84 21.09
CA GLU A 25 -22.71 -10.32 22.28
C GLU A 25 -22.02 -9.07 22.88
N VAL A 26 -20.70 -8.97 22.74
CA VAL A 26 -19.89 -7.91 23.36
C VAL A 26 -19.91 -6.61 22.53
N ASP A 27 -19.88 -6.69 21.19
CA ASP A 27 -19.91 -5.52 20.31
C ASP A 27 -20.54 -5.84 18.94
N PRO A 28 -21.87 -5.69 18.79
CA PRO A 28 -22.61 -6.11 17.59
C PRO A 28 -22.25 -5.34 16.32
N GLU A 29 -21.71 -4.12 16.45
CA GLU A 29 -21.42 -3.24 15.31
C GLU A 29 -20.00 -3.42 14.75
N ARG A 30 -19.15 -4.24 15.38
CA ARG A 30 -17.76 -4.45 14.95
C ARG A 30 -17.52 -5.83 14.34
N PRO A 31 -16.93 -5.91 13.14
CA PRO A 31 -16.60 -7.20 12.53
C PRO A 31 -15.51 -7.92 13.32
N VAL A 32 -15.71 -9.22 13.58
CA VAL A 32 -14.67 -10.10 14.12
C VAL A 32 -13.63 -10.36 13.04
N LEU A 33 -12.38 -9.97 13.31
CA LEU A 33 -11.26 -10.22 12.42
C LEU A 33 -10.69 -11.61 12.68
N ILE A 34 -10.90 -12.53 11.74
CA ILE A 34 -10.31 -13.87 11.78
C ILE A 34 -8.99 -13.80 11.03
N ASN A 35 -7.88 -14.06 11.73
CA ASN A 35 -6.57 -14.21 11.11
C ASN A 35 -6.15 -15.68 11.21
N LYS A 36 -5.80 -16.30 10.09
CA LYS A 36 -5.30 -17.68 10.08
C LYS A 36 -3.79 -17.63 10.14
N TYR A 37 -3.22 -18.17 11.22
CA TYR A 37 -1.78 -18.40 11.28
C TYR A 37 -1.40 -19.41 10.21
N LEU A 38 -0.31 -19.15 9.50
CA LEU A 38 0.31 -20.15 8.65
C LEU A 38 0.90 -21.24 9.57
N SER A 39 0.25 -22.40 9.60
CA SER A 39 0.89 -23.62 10.08
C SER A 39 1.90 -24.08 9.03
N ASP A 40 3.08 -24.53 9.48
CA ASP A 40 4.18 -25.00 8.62
C ASP A 40 4.86 -23.93 7.74
N ALA A 41 4.62 -22.63 8.01
CA ALA A 41 5.49 -21.60 7.49
C ALA A 41 6.85 -21.67 8.18
N ILE A 42 7.90 -21.90 7.39
CA ILE A 42 9.27 -21.76 7.87
C ILE A 42 9.67 -20.31 7.66
N GLU A 43 9.58 -19.51 8.73
CA GLU A 43 10.23 -18.21 8.80
C GLU A 43 11.71 -18.46 9.11
N ILE A 44 12.58 -18.12 8.15
CA ILE A 44 14.03 -18.18 8.34
C ILE A 44 14.52 -16.74 8.43
N ASP A 45 14.66 -16.25 9.66
CA ASP A 45 15.40 -15.02 9.94
C ASP A 45 16.89 -15.31 9.86
N VAL A 46 17.59 -14.62 8.96
CA VAL A 46 19.01 -14.81 8.70
C VAL A 46 19.76 -13.53 8.99
N ASP A 47 20.63 -13.56 10.00
CA ASP A 47 21.64 -12.52 10.19
C ASP A 47 22.77 -12.74 9.18
N ALA A 48 23.01 -11.74 8.32
CA ALA A 48 24.09 -11.77 7.35
C ALA A 48 25.06 -10.60 7.57
N LEU A 49 26.37 -10.91 7.55
CA LEU A 49 27.44 -9.92 7.58
C LEU A 49 28.22 -9.99 6.27
N ALA A 50 28.35 -8.86 5.57
CA ALA A 50 29.17 -8.74 4.38
C ALA A 50 30.45 -7.95 4.71
N ASP A 51 31.61 -8.46 4.29
CA ASP A 51 32.86 -7.70 4.36
C ASP A 51 33.05 -6.77 3.15
N LEU A 52 34.11 -5.95 3.18
CA LEU A 52 34.45 -5.00 2.12
C LEU A 52 34.81 -5.65 0.77
N HIS A 53 35.00 -6.96 0.74
CA HIS A 53 35.32 -7.74 -0.46
C HIS A 53 34.09 -8.48 -1.00
N GLY A 54 32.92 -8.31 -0.37
CA GLY A 54 31.67 -8.94 -0.77
C GLY A 54 31.49 -10.37 -0.26
N ASN A 55 32.33 -10.84 0.67
CA ASN A 55 32.12 -12.14 1.30
C ASN A 55 30.99 -12.02 2.32
N VAL A 56 29.97 -12.87 2.17
CA VAL A 56 28.79 -12.90 3.04
C VAL A 56 28.89 -14.09 4.00
N VAL A 57 28.84 -13.81 5.30
CA VAL A 57 28.70 -14.82 6.35
C VAL A 57 27.26 -14.79 6.83
N ILE A 58 26.62 -15.96 6.78
CA ILE A 58 25.26 -16.17 7.24
C ILE A 58 25.30 -16.89 8.59
N GLY A 59 24.74 -16.27 9.63
CA GLY A 59 24.66 -16.80 10.99
C GLY A 59 23.52 -17.80 11.17
N LEU A 60 23.65 -19.02 10.60
CA LEU A 60 22.61 -20.07 10.70
C LEU A 60 23.01 -21.28 11.56
N GLY A 61 24.21 -21.29 12.17
CA GLY A 61 24.75 -22.44 12.91
C GLY A 61 25.08 -23.67 12.03
N ARG A 62 24.69 -23.64 10.75
CA ARG A 62 24.98 -24.58 9.67
C ARG A 62 25.18 -23.79 8.37
N SER A 63 25.99 -24.33 7.46
CA SER A 63 26.19 -23.74 6.14
C SER A 63 24.96 -23.93 5.24
N LEU A 64 24.74 -23.00 4.29
CA LEU A 64 23.70 -23.15 3.26
C LEU A 64 23.83 -24.46 2.46
N TYR A 65 25.06 -24.96 2.29
CA TYR A 65 25.33 -26.24 1.66
C TYR A 65 24.76 -27.42 2.46
N GLU A 66 24.97 -27.43 3.78
CA GLU A 66 24.40 -28.45 4.68
C GLU A 66 22.87 -28.40 4.74
N LEU A 67 22.28 -27.23 4.50
CA LEU A 67 20.83 -27.04 4.43
C LEU A 67 20.25 -27.35 3.04
N GLY A 68 21.08 -27.64 2.03
CA GLY A 68 20.63 -27.86 0.66
C GLY A 68 20.15 -26.59 -0.07
N PHE A 69 20.32 -25.40 0.53
CA PHE A 69 19.98 -24.10 -0.05
C PHE A 69 21.14 -23.53 -0.87
N THR A 70 21.58 -24.29 -1.87
CA THR A 70 22.73 -23.91 -2.72
C THR A 70 22.34 -23.17 -3.99
N LYS A 71 21.05 -22.94 -4.20
CA LYS A 71 20.51 -22.31 -5.40
C LYS A 71 19.50 -21.25 -5.01
N GLU A 72 19.58 -20.11 -5.69
CA GLU A 72 18.57 -19.06 -5.58
C GLU A 72 17.21 -19.61 -6.02
N VAL A 73 16.18 -19.32 -5.21
CA VAL A 73 14.78 -19.63 -5.55
C VAL A 73 14.20 -18.41 -6.24
N ILE A 74 13.89 -18.52 -7.53
CA ILE A 74 13.20 -17.48 -8.29
C ILE A 74 11.70 -17.82 -8.29
N PRO A 75 10.86 -17.07 -7.55
CA PRO A 75 9.43 -17.37 -7.50
C PRO A 75 8.73 -17.04 -8.82
N ARG A 76 7.66 -17.77 -9.12
CA ARG A 76 6.75 -17.48 -10.26
C ARG A 76 5.74 -16.39 -9.95
N HIS A 77 5.65 -15.99 -8.69
CA HIS A 77 4.70 -15.02 -8.16
C HIS A 77 5.44 -13.78 -7.69
N VAL A 78 4.72 -12.68 -7.65
CA VAL A 78 5.14 -11.43 -7.04
C VAL A 78 4.57 -11.36 -5.63
N TYR A 79 5.45 -11.05 -4.67
CA TYR A 79 5.10 -10.83 -3.27
C TYR A 79 5.30 -9.35 -2.98
N VAL A 80 4.24 -8.66 -2.56
CA VAL A 80 4.29 -7.25 -2.18
C VAL A 80 4.03 -7.15 -0.69
N LYS A 81 5.00 -6.62 0.05
CA LYS A 81 4.86 -6.31 1.47
C LYS A 81 4.43 -4.86 1.62
N GLU A 82 3.37 -4.61 2.38
CA GLU A 82 2.91 -3.26 2.72
C GLU A 82 2.86 -3.07 4.24
N ALA A 83 3.21 -1.87 4.69
CA ALA A 83 3.25 -1.52 6.10
C ALA A 83 1.88 -1.07 6.62
N VAL A 84 1.53 -1.48 7.83
CA VAL A 84 0.33 -1.01 8.54
C VAL A 84 0.72 0.10 9.51
N LEU A 85 0.29 1.32 9.18
CA LEU A 85 0.63 2.53 9.93
C LEU A 85 -0.50 2.88 10.91
N PRO A 86 -0.20 3.09 12.20
CA PRO A 86 -1.20 3.31 13.25
C PRO A 86 -1.67 4.77 13.34
N PHE A 87 -1.63 5.56 12.26
CA PHE A 87 -1.88 7.00 12.32
C PHE A 87 -3.25 7.35 12.91
N GLU A 88 -4.26 6.51 12.68
CA GLU A 88 -5.61 6.70 13.23
C GLU A 88 -5.65 6.60 14.77
N LYS A 89 -4.70 5.88 15.38
CA LYS A 89 -4.63 5.67 16.82
C LYS A 89 -3.94 6.82 17.56
N PHE A 90 -3.17 7.65 16.86
CA PHE A 90 -2.35 8.69 17.46
C PHE A 90 -2.81 10.09 17.06
N GLN A 91 -3.69 10.67 17.90
CA GLN A 91 -4.14 12.04 17.72
C GLN A 91 -2.95 13.02 17.71
N GLY A 92 -2.89 13.88 16.70
CA GLY A 92 -1.81 14.86 16.55
C GLY A 92 -0.63 14.41 15.69
N CYS A 93 -0.54 13.11 15.35
CA CYS A 93 0.49 12.62 14.45
C CYS A 93 0.24 13.09 13.00
N ASP A 94 1.33 13.35 12.27
CA ASP A 94 1.28 13.60 10.83
C ASP A 94 1.31 12.27 10.06
N VAL A 95 0.74 12.27 8.86
CA VAL A 95 0.58 11.09 7.99
C VAL A 95 1.71 10.97 6.97
N LEU A 96 2.85 11.63 7.22
CA LEU A 96 4.03 11.57 6.36
C LEU A 96 4.95 10.43 6.76
N LEU A 97 5.51 9.79 5.73
CA LEU A 97 6.62 8.86 5.88
C LEU A 97 7.93 9.65 6.05
N GLY A 98 8.80 9.13 6.89
CA GLY A 98 10.13 9.69 7.13
C GLY A 98 11.16 8.58 7.32
N PRO A 99 12.41 8.94 7.64
CA PRO A 99 13.46 7.95 7.90
C PRO A 99 13.21 7.13 9.18
N GLU A 100 12.32 7.61 10.06
CA GLU A 100 11.89 6.89 11.26
C GLU A 100 10.79 5.87 10.92
N MET A 101 11.00 4.60 11.30
CA MET A 101 10.00 3.55 11.15
C MET A 101 8.87 3.73 12.16
N ARG A 102 7.63 3.91 11.67
CA ARG A 102 6.42 4.10 12.50
C ARG A 102 5.36 3.02 12.32
N SER A 103 5.62 2.00 11.50
CA SER A 103 4.69 0.90 11.23
C SER A 103 4.56 -0.03 12.43
N THR A 104 3.34 -0.52 12.69
CA THR A 104 3.04 -1.44 13.80
C THR A 104 2.78 -2.88 13.36
N GLY A 105 2.70 -3.09 12.05
CA GLY A 105 2.52 -4.38 11.43
C GLY A 105 2.78 -4.28 9.94
N GLU A 106 2.58 -5.40 9.27
CA GLU A 106 2.75 -5.54 7.83
C GLU A 106 1.79 -6.59 7.29
N VAL A 107 1.54 -6.50 6.00
CA VAL A 107 0.72 -7.43 5.25
C VAL A 107 1.41 -7.81 3.96
N MET A 108 1.01 -8.92 3.37
CA MET A 108 1.56 -9.41 2.12
C MET A 108 0.46 -9.66 1.10
N GLY A 109 0.61 -9.09 -0.09
CA GLY A 109 -0.18 -9.44 -1.27
C GLY A 109 0.62 -10.35 -2.19
N ILE A 110 -0.02 -11.42 -2.66
CA ILE A 110 0.60 -12.41 -3.56
C ILE A 110 -0.25 -12.54 -4.83
N ASP A 111 0.40 -12.40 -5.97
CA ASP A 111 -0.22 -12.61 -7.29
C ASP A 111 0.84 -12.94 -8.35
N PHE A 112 0.43 -13.34 -9.54
CA PHE A 112 1.34 -13.48 -10.69
C PHE A 112 1.71 -12.12 -11.30
N GLU A 113 0.86 -11.10 -11.10
CA GLU A 113 1.09 -9.74 -11.58
C GLU A 113 1.36 -8.78 -10.42
N PHE A 114 2.38 -7.93 -10.56
CA PHE A 114 2.75 -6.94 -9.54
C PHE A 114 1.58 -6.04 -9.13
N SER A 115 0.78 -5.55 -10.09
CA SER A 115 -0.33 -4.64 -9.83
C SER A 115 -1.42 -5.27 -8.97
N LEU A 116 -1.74 -6.54 -9.17
CA LEU A 116 -2.72 -7.28 -8.37
C LEU A 116 -2.15 -7.68 -7.00
N ALA A 117 -0.87 -8.06 -6.94
CA ALA A 117 -0.19 -8.30 -5.67
C ALA A 117 -0.17 -7.01 -4.82
N PHE A 118 0.13 -5.86 -5.44
CA PHE A 118 0.09 -4.55 -4.80
C PHE A 118 -1.33 -4.18 -4.34
N ALA A 119 -2.35 -4.37 -5.20
CA ALA A 119 -3.75 -4.14 -4.83
C ALA A 119 -4.15 -4.95 -3.58
N LYS A 120 -3.80 -6.25 -3.55
CA LYS A 120 -4.05 -7.13 -2.41
C LYS A 120 -3.34 -6.64 -1.14
N ALA A 121 -2.08 -6.20 -1.26
CA ALA A 121 -1.33 -5.67 -0.13
C ALA A 121 -1.97 -4.38 0.42
N GLN A 122 -2.36 -3.44 -0.44
CA GLN A 122 -3.05 -2.21 -0.05
C GLN A 122 -4.38 -2.48 0.68
N ILE A 123 -5.23 -3.34 0.09
CA ILE A 123 -6.52 -3.72 0.68
C ILE A 123 -6.30 -4.40 2.04
N SER A 124 -5.32 -5.30 2.14
CA SER A 124 -4.98 -5.98 3.39
C SER A 124 -4.45 -5.00 4.44
N ALA A 125 -3.79 -3.92 4.04
CA ALA A 125 -3.33 -2.85 4.92
C ALA A 125 -4.46 -1.91 5.37
N GLY A 126 -5.70 -2.19 4.97
CA GLY A 126 -6.89 -1.39 5.30
C GLY A 126 -7.09 -0.18 4.39
N GLN A 127 -6.35 -0.06 3.29
CA GLN A 127 -6.55 1.01 2.31
C GLN A 127 -7.74 0.72 1.41
N ILE A 128 -8.46 1.78 1.05
CA ILE A 128 -9.56 1.72 0.08
C ILE A 128 -9.02 2.30 -1.22
N LEU A 129 -8.85 1.45 -2.25
CA LEU A 129 -8.46 1.91 -3.58
C LEU A 129 -9.72 2.32 -4.36
N PRO A 130 -9.92 3.61 -4.67
CA PRO A 130 -11.12 4.03 -5.36
C PRO A 130 -11.11 3.59 -6.83
N GLU A 131 -12.28 3.29 -7.37
CA GLU A 131 -12.44 2.93 -8.79
C GLU A 131 -12.91 4.12 -9.64
N SER A 132 -13.42 5.20 -9.03
CA SER A 132 -13.84 6.40 -9.75
C SER A 132 -13.83 7.62 -8.83
N GLY A 133 -14.04 8.80 -9.41
CA GLY A 133 -14.15 10.06 -8.67
C GLY A 133 -13.06 11.04 -9.04
N THR A 134 -12.51 11.72 -8.03
CA THR A 134 -11.54 12.80 -8.20
C THR A 134 -10.26 12.53 -7.41
N VAL A 135 -9.12 12.75 -8.08
CA VAL A 135 -7.79 12.68 -7.49
C VAL A 135 -7.29 14.10 -7.24
N PHE A 136 -6.90 14.39 -6.01
CA PHE A 136 -6.20 15.62 -5.64
C PHE A 136 -4.68 15.44 -5.77
N LEU A 137 -4.02 16.34 -6.50
CA LEU A 137 -2.57 16.35 -6.69
C LEU A 137 -1.95 17.61 -6.09
N SER A 138 -0.98 17.44 -5.20
CA SER A 138 -0.16 18.55 -4.69
C SER A 138 1.28 18.09 -4.50
N LEU A 139 2.14 18.43 -5.45
CA LEU A 139 3.51 17.93 -5.49
C LEU A 139 4.54 19.05 -5.26
N ASN A 140 5.60 18.72 -4.52
CA ASN A 140 6.82 19.52 -4.41
C ASN A 140 7.55 19.62 -5.77
N ASP A 141 8.47 20.58 -5.90
CA ASP A 141 9.15 20.84 -7.17
C ASP A 141 10.01 19.67 -7.67
N LEU A 142 10.64 18.93 -6.76
CA LEU A 142 11.49 17.78 -7.10
C LEU A 142 10.71 16.65 -7.79
N THR A 143 9.42 16.54 -7.50
CA THR A 143 8.56 15.45 -8.03
C THR A 143 7.66 15.90 -9.17
N LYS A 144 7.57 17.21 -9.46
CA LYS A 144 6.81 17.75 -10.60
C LYS A 144 7.18 17.17 -11.97
N PRO A 145 8.44 16.77 -12.27
CA PRO A 145 8.73 16.09 -13.54
C PRO A 145 7.92 14.82 -13.80
N HIS A 146 7.40 14.16 -12.75
CA HIS A 146 6.57 12.96 -12.88
C HIS A 146 5.06 13.26 -12.91
N LEU A 147 4.66 14.51 -12.72
CA LEU A 147 3.27 14.91 -12.53
C LEU A 147 2.39 14.59 -13.74
N ALA A 148 2.91 14.79 -14.95
CA ALA A 148 2.19 14.48 -16.18
C ALA A 148 1.88 12.98 -16.28
N ASN A 149 2.83 12.12 -15.91
CA ASN A 149 2.66 10.67 -15.94
C ASN A 149 1.61 10.23 -14.91
N ILE A 150 1.68 10.75 -13.68
CA ILE A 150 0.70 10.47 -12.63
C ILE A 150 -0.70 10.89 -13.08
N ALA A 151 -0.86 12.13 -13.54
CA ALA A 151 -2.17 12.65 -13.93
C ALA A 151 -2.75 11.92 -15.14
N ARG A 152 -1.94 11.61 -16.17
CA ARG A 152 -2.40 10.81 -17.32
C ARG A 152 -2.86 9.42 -16.90
N ALA A 153 -2.13 8.74 -16.00
CA ALA A 153 -2.50 7.42 -15.52
C ALA A 153 -3.90 7.41 -14.89
N PHE A 154 -4.21 8.40 -14.03
CA PHE A 154 -5.54 8.52 -13.42
C PHE A 154 -6.62 9.02 -14.40
N CYS A 155 -6.30 9.98 -15.28
CA CYS A 155 -7.23 10.45 -16.32
C CYS A 155 -7.67 9.33 -17.27
N THR A 156 -6.74 8.46 -17.69
CA THR A 156 -7.06 7.28 -18.52
C THR A 156 -8.02 6.32 -17.84
N LEU A 157 -8.02 6.29 -16.50
CA LEU A 157 -8.95 5.50 -15.70
C LEU A 157 -10.30 6.21 -15.45
N GLY A 158 -10.47 7.43 -15.98
CA GLY A 158 -11.71 8.21 -15.87
C GLY A 158 -11.81 9.09 -14.64
N PHE A 159 -10.72 9.28 -13.88
CA PHE A 159 -10.72 10.21 -12.75
C PHE A 159 -10.66 11.67 -13.23
N LYS A 160 -11.34 12.55 -12.49
CA LYS A 160 -11.10 13.99 -12.58
C LYS A 160 -9.87 14.35 -11.75
N ILE A 161 -9.11 15.34 -12.19
CA ILE A 161 -7.94 15.83 -11.45
C ILE A 161 -8.23 17.21 -10.89
N VAL A 162 -7.92 17.42 -9.61
CA VAL A 162 -7.84 18.75 -9.00
C VAL A 162 -6.47 18.94 -8.38
N ALA A 163 -5.94 20.16 -8.41
CA ALA A 163 -4.59 20.42 -7.93
C ALA A 163 -4.39 21.83 -7.38
N THR A 164 -3.39 21.98 -6.50
CA THR A 164 -2.96 23.30 -6.02
C THR A 164 -2.32 24.10 -7.14
N SER A 165 -2.32 25.43 -7.04
CA SER A 165 -1.92 26.36 -8.12
C SER A 165 -0.62 26.00 -8.83
N GLY A 166 0.44 25.68 -8.09
CA GLY A 166 1.75 25.34 -8.66
C GLY A 166 1.79 23.97 -9.37
N THR A 167 0.97 23.02 -8.92
CA THR A 167 0.82 21.70 -9.55
C THR A 167 -0.09 21.79 -10.77
N ALA A 168 -1.21 22.51 -10.66
CA ALA A 168 -2.15 22.75 -11.76
C ALA A 168 -1.47 23.46 -12.95
N HIS A 169 -0.63 24.46 -12.68
CA HIS A 169 0.08 25.17 -13.74
C HIS A 169 0.93 24.24 -14.63
N VAL A 170 1.65 23.28 -14.05
CA VAL A 170 2.44 22.32 -14.80
C VAL A 170 1.55 21.41 -15.66
N LEU A 171 0.41 20.96 -15.11
CA LEU A 171 -0.55 20.13 -15.84
C LEU A 171 -1.20 20.87 -17.01
N GLU A 172 -1.50 22.16 -16.83
CA GLU A 172 -2.05 23.02 -17.88
C GLU A 172 -1.07 23.19 -19.06
N LEU A 173 0.23 23.39 -18.77
CA LEU A 173 1.28 23.45 -19.79
C LEU A 173 1.37 22.14 -20.59
N GLU A 174 1.16 21.01 -19.92
CA GLU A 174 1.08 19.66 -20.50
C GLU A 174 -0.26 19.34 -21.18
N LYS A 175 -1.19 20.31 -21.20
CA LYS A 175 -2.55 20.22 -21.74
C LYS A 175 -3.39 19.10 -21.11
N ILE A 176 -3.15 18.81 -19.83
CA ILE A 176 -3.91 17.84 -19.05
C ILE A 176 -5.07 18.57 -18.34
N PRO A 177 -6.33 18.11 -18.48
CA PRO A 177 -7.46 18.72 -17.78
C PRO A 177 -7.28 18.66 -16.26
N VAL A 178 -7.36 19.81 -15.60
CA VAL A 178 -7.21 19.94 -14.15
C VAL A 178 -8.10 21.06 -13.62
N GLY A 179 -8.77 20.82 -12.49
CA GLY A 179 -9.41 21.87 -11.70
C GLY A 179 -8.42 22.46 -10.70
N ARG A 180 -8.39 23.80 -10.58
CA ARG A 180 -7.58 24.45 -9.54
C ARG A 180 -8.34 24.45 -8.21
N VAL A 181 -7.61 24.22 -7.12
CA VAL A 181 -8.12 24.36 -5.76
C VAL A 181 -7.11 25.11 -4.90
N LEU A 182 -7.61 25.93 -3.97
CA LEU A 182 -6.80 26.70 -3.05
C LEU A 182 -6.18 25.81 -1.96
N LYS A 183 -5.02 26.23 -1.45
CA LYS A 183 -4.50 25.78 -0.16
C LYS A 183 -5.33 26.36 0.98
N MET A 184 -5.23 25.81 2.18
CA MET A 184 -6.12 26.18 3.29
C MET A 184 -5.93 27.65 3.70
N HIS A 185 -4.70 28.14 3.73
CA HIS A 185 -4.42 29.55 4.02
C HIS A 185 -4.77 30.52 2.88
N GLU A 186 -5.02 30.03 1.65
CA GLU A 186 -5.27 30.88 0.47
C GLU A 186 -6.75 31.31 0.36
N GLY A 187 -7.68 30.65 1.05
CA GLY A 187 -9.11 31.00 1.06
C GLY A 187 -10.03 29.82 0.74
N GLN A 188 -11.25 30.10 0.27
CA GLN A 188 -12.27 29.10 -0.08
C GLN A 188 -12.71 29.20 -1.55
N PRO A 189 -13.09 28.07 -2.20
CA PRO A 189 -13.02 26.70 -1.68
C PRO A 189 -11.57 26.14 -1.71
N HIS A 190 -11.18 25.46 -0.64
CA HIS A 190 -9.87 24.77 -0.54
C HIS A 190 -10.00 23.25 -0.49
N ALA A 191 -8.90 22.53 -0.66
CA ALA A 191 -8.90 21.05 -0.72
C ALA A 191 -9.54 20.39 0.52
N GLY A 192 -9.40 21.01 1.70
CA GLY A 192 -10.08 20.55 2.92
C GLY A 192 -11.61 20.56 2.82
N ASP A 193 -12.22 21.56 2.16
CA ASP A 193 -13.68 21.64 1.98
C ASP A 193 -14.15 20.51 1.08
N MET A 194 -13.39 20.23 0.01
CA MET A 194 -13.66 19.14 -0.92
C MET A 194 -13.58 17.76 -0.24
N ILE A 195 -12.68 17.56 0.73
CA ILE A 195 -12.63 16.33 1.55
C ILE A 195 -13.91 16.19 2.36
N VAL A 196 -14.34 17.26 3.06
CA VAL A 196 -15.56 17.26 3.89
C VAL A 196 -16.79 16.98 3.04
N ASN A 197 -16.85 17.56 1.84
CA ASN A 197 -17.93 17.36 0.87
C ASN A 197 -17.87 16.03 0.12
N LYS A 198 -16.87 15.17 0.41
CA LYS A 198 -16.63 13.88 -0.26
C LYS A 198 -16.41 14.02 -1.78
N GLU A 199 -15.84 15.15 -2.21
CA GLU A 199 -15.53 15.44 -3.60
C GLU A 199 -14.15 14.92 -4.02
N ILE A 200 -13.32 14.45 -3.08
CA ILE A 200 -12.00 13.85 -3.35
C ILE A 200 -12.01 12.39 -2.87
N GLN A 201 -11.57 11.47 -3.73
CA GLN A 201 -11.50 10.02 -3.45
C GLN A 201 -10.08 9.51 -3.27
N LEU A 202 -9.08 10.24 -3.75
CA LEU A 202 -7.65 9.89 -3.60
C LEU A 202 -6.81 11.15 -3.56
N MET A 203 -5.76 11.15 -2.73
CA MET A 203 -4.82 12.25 -2.66
C MET A 203 -3.41 11.77 -2.96
N VAL A 204 -2.68 12.50 -3.81
CA VAL A 204 -1.24 12.32 -4.02
C VAL A 204 -0.54 13.61 -3.57
N ILE A 205 0.22 13.51 -2.48
CA ILE A 205 0.85 14.66 -1.83
C ILE A 205 2.33 14.37 -1.62
N THR A 206 3.23 15.11 -2.26
CA THR A 206 4.66 15.04 -1.92
C THR A 206 5.06 16.25 -1.09
N SER A 207 5.63 15.99 0.08
CA SER A 207 6.02 16.99 1.07
C SER A 207 7.21 17.82 0.59
N SER A 208 7.14 19.15 0.70
CA SER A 208 8.30 20.04 0.52
C SER A 208 9.12 20.20 1.80
N GLY A 209 8.51 19.89 2.96
CA GLY A 209 9.15 20.01 4.27
C GLY A 209 9.25 21.45 4.79
N ASP A 210 8.70 22.43 4.06
CA ASP A 210 8.66 23.84 4.47
C ASP A 210 7.58 24.10 5.54
N GLU A 211 7.59 25.30 6.12
CA GLU A 211 6.67 25.69 7.21
C GLU A 211 5.18 25.60 6.80
N LEU A 212 4.86 25.88 5.54
CA LEU A 212 3.49 25.80 5.03
C LEU A 212 3.05 24.34 4.90
N ASP A 213 3.93 23.44 4.47
CA ASP A 213 3.63 22.01 4.42
C ASP A 213 3.52 21.39 5.83
N GLN A 214 4.31 21.86 6.80
CA GLN A 214 4.20 21.43 8.20
C GLN A 214 2.93 21.93 8.91
N SER A 215 2.35 23.05 8.43
CA SER A 215 1.09 23.60 8.94
C SER A 215 -0.09 23.12 8.11
N ASP A 216 -0.37 23.78 6.98
CA ASP A 216 -1.48 23.46 6.06
C ASP A 216 -1.43 22.02 5.56
N GLY A 217 -0.26 21.55 5.12
CA GLY A 217 -0.09 20.20 4.57
C GLY A 217 -0.43 19.13 5.62
N ARG A 218 0.06 19.30 6.84
CA ARG A 218 -0.24 18.43 7.98
C ARG A 218 -1.73 18.44 8.32
N GLN A 219 -2.34 19.62 8.37
CA GLN A 219 -3.76 19.75 8.67
C GLN A 219 -4.61 19.03 7.61
N LEU A 220 -4.30 19.23 6.33
CA LEU A 220 -4.99 18.58 5.21
C LEU A 220 -4.85 17.06 5.25
N ARG A 221 -3.64 16.53 5.48
CA ARG A 221 -3.41 15.08 5.61
C ARG A 221 -4.19 14.47 6.78
N ARG A 222 -4.27 15.18 7.91
CA ARG A 222 -5.08 14.74 9.06
C ARG A 222 -6.56 14.74 8.75
N MET A 223 -7.06 15.72 8.00
CA MET A 223 -8.45 15.72 7.54
C MET A 223 -8.72 14.52 6.64
N ALA A 224 -7.86 14.26 5.66
CA ALA A 224 -8.01 13.11 4.77
C ALA A 224 -8.05 11.78 5.54
N LEU A 225 -7.15 11.59 6.52
CA LEU A 225 -7.17 10.42 7.40
C LEU A 225 -8.49 10.30 8.18
N ALA A 226 -8.99 11.40 8.76
CA ALA A 226 -10.24 11.41 9.52
C ALA A 226 -11.46 11.07 8.65
N TYR A 227 -11.47 11.50 7.40
CA TYR A 227 -12.54 11.23 6.42
C TYR A 227 -12.31 9.97 5.59
N LYS A 228 -11.29 9.16 5.93
CA LYS A 228 -10.94 7.90 5.23
C LYS A 228 -10.64 8.09 3.74
N VAL A 229 -10.09 9.24 3.37
CA VAL A 229 -9.57 9.49 2.02
C VAL A 229 -8.13 8.96 1.95
N PRO A 230 -7.82 7.99 1.09
CA PRO A 230 -6.47 7.43 0.95
C PRO A 230 -5.47 8.50 0.50
N ILE A 231 -4.27 8.46 1.10
CA ILE A 231 -3.18 9.41 0.85
C ILE A 231 -1.95 8.65 0.37
N ILE A 232 -1.39 9.09 -0.74
CA ILE A 232 -0.15 8.58 -1.31
C ILE A 232 0.91 9.68 -1.22
N THR A 233 2.05 9.36 -0.61
CA THR A 233 3.10 10.36 -0.35
C THR A 233 4.31 10.29 -1.28
N THR A 234 4.28 9.38 -2.26
CA THR A 234 5.41 9.13 -3.18
C THR A 234 4.95 8.98 -4.63
N VAL A 235 5.82 9.32 -5.57
CA VAL A 235 5.57 9.13 -7.01
C VAL A 235 5.39 7.64 -7.36
N ALA A 236 6.26 6.78 -6.83
CA ALA A 236 6.20 5.34 -7.09
C ALA A 236 4.88 4.73 -6.57
N GLY A 237 4.45 5.11 -5.36
CA GLY A 237 3.17 4.68 -4.81
C GLY A 237 1.98 5.16 -5.65
N ALA A 238 2.06 6.36 -6.24
CA ALA A 238 0.99 6.90 -7.07
C ALA A 238 0.82 6.12 -8.37
N LEU A 239 1.93 5.80 -9.04
CA LEU A 239 1.92 5.00 -10.27
C LEU A 239 1.50 3.54 -9.99
N ALA A 240 2.05 2.91 -8.94
CA ALA A 240 1.65 1.56 -8.53
C ALA A 240 0.16 1.48 -8.18
N THR A 241 -0.39 2.53 -7.55
CA THR A 241 -1.82 2.61 -7.24
C THR A 241 -2.67 2.76 -8.50
N ALA A 242 -2.27 3.60 -9.46
CA ALA A 242 -2.98 3.72 -10.73
C ALA A 242 -3.00 2.38 -11.49
N ASP A 243 -1.88 1.66 -11.55
CA ASP A 243 -1.80 0.34 -12.19
C ASP A 243 -2.61 -0.73 -11.45
N ALA A 244 -2.64 -0.68 -10.12
CA ALA A 244 -3.49 -1.54 -9.30
C ALA A 244 -4.97 -1.30 -9.57
N ILE A 245 -5.44 -0.04 -9.56
CA ILE A 245 -6.83 0.32 -9.89
C ILE A 245 -7.18 -0.10 -11.32
N LYS A 246 -6.28 0.12 -12.28
CA LYS A 246 -6.45 -0.36 -13.66
C LYS A 246 -6.69 -1.87 -13.71
N SER A 247 -5.88 -2.64 -12.99
CA SER A 247 -5.96 -4.10 -12.98
C SER A 247 -7.24 -4.59 -12.32
N MET A 248 -7.65 -3.97 -11.20
CA MET A 248 -8.91 -4.25 -10.51
C MET A 248 -10.15 -3.99 -11.38
N LYS A 249 -10.13 -2.95 -12.23
CA LYS A 249 -11.25 -2.67 -13.14
C LYS A 249 -11.46 -3.73 -14.22
N HIS A 250 -10.40 -4.41 -14.64
CA HIS A 250 -10.45 -5.37 -15.75
C HIS A 250 -10.49 -6.83 -15.28
N ARG A 251 -10.12 -7.10 -14.02
CA ARG A 251 -10.01 -8.44 -13.46
C ARG A 251 -10.54 -8.47 -12.04
N ASN A 252 -11.27 -9.51 -11.70
CA ASN A 252 -11.67 -9.76 -10.32
C ASN A 252 -10.45 -10.14 -9.48
N VAL A 253 -10.29 -9.52 -8.32
CA VAL A 253 -9.27 -9.89 -7.33
C VAL A 253 -9.62 -11.28 -6.80
N LYS A 254 -8.86 -12.29 -7.21
CA LYS A 254 -9.04 -13.67 -6.76
C LYS A 254 -8.24 -13.91 -5.48
N MET A 255 -8.92 -14.42 -4.46
CA MET A 255 -8.28 -14.96 -3.26
C MET A 255 -7.86 -16.40 -3.54
N THR A 256 -6.59 -16.70 -3.29
CA THR A 256 -5.97 -18.00 -3.52
C THR A 256 -5.29 -18.41 -2.23
N ALA A 257 -5.48 -19.66 -1.79
CA ALA A 257 -4.82 -20.13 -0.59
C ALA A 257 -3.31 -20.28 -0.83
N LEU A 258 -2.50 -20.08 0.21
CA LEU A 258 -1.04 -20.05 0.06
C LEU A 258 -0.50 -21.35 -0.57
N GLN A 259 -1.00 -22.50 -0.11
CA GLN A 259 -0.57 -23.79 -0.63
C GLN A 259 -0.83 -23.95 -2.15
N ASP A 260 -1.90 -23.35 -2.67
CA ASP A 260 -2.27 -23.45 -4.09
C ASP A 260 -1.29 -22.70 -5.01
N PHE A 261 -0.52 -21.74 -4.47
CA PHE A 261 0.58 -21.12 -5.21
C PHE A 261 1.75 -22.08 -5.41
N PHE A 262 1.94 -23.05 -4.51
CA PHE A 262 3.04 -24.00 -4.56
C PHE A 262 2.64 -25.34 -5.20
N ASP A 263 1.35 -25.69 -5.20
CA ASP A 263 0.82 -26.98 -5.67
C ASP A 263 0.58 -27.06 -7.18
N VAL A 264 1.42 -26.37 -7.97
CA VAL A 264 1.40 -26.49 -9.43
C VAL A 264 2.25 -27.70 -9.79
N SER A 265 1.59 -28.87 -9.90
CA SER A 265 2.17 -30.12 -10.41
C SER A 265 3.18 -29.86 -11.55
N GLU A 266 4.30 -30.58 -11.56
CA GLU A 266 5.51 -30.38 -12.40
C GLU A 266 5.31 -30.22 -13.93
N LYS A 267 4.08 -30.27 -14.45
CA LYS A 267 3.75 -30.33 -15.88
C LYS A 267 3.90 -29.02 -16.66
N THR A 268 3.96 -27.85 -16.02
CA THR A 268 4.06 -26.55 -16.74
C THR A 268 5.49 -25.97 -16.71
N ARG A 269 6.50 -26.79 -17.04
CA ARG A 269 7.92 -26.37 -17.11
C ARG A 269 8.31 -25.60 -18.39
N GLN A 270 7.37 -25.23 -19.27
CA GLN A 270 7.71 -24.55 -20.52
C GLN A 270 7.54 -23.02 -20.45
N THR A 271 8.72 -22.37 -20.51
CA THR A 271 9.01 -21.09 -21.16
C THR A 271 8.40 -19.81 -20.57
N LEU A 272 9.05 -19.26 -19.55
CA LEU A 272 9.04 -17.81 -19.31
C LEU A 272 10.50 -17.34 -19.20
N GLN A 273 10.92 -16.48 -20.14
CA GLN A 273 12.24 -15.84 -20.11
C GLN A 273 12.27 -14.73 -19.05
N PRO A 274 13.42 -14.50 -18.39
CA PRO A 274 13.57 -13.41 -17.43
C PRO A 274 13.49 -12.04 -18.12
N ALA A 275 12.88 -11.06 -17.44
CA ALA A 275 12.72 -9.68 -17.90
C ALA A 275 14.04 -8.87 -17.99
N SER A 276 15.20 -9.52 -17.81
CA SER A 276 16.52 -8.89 -17.89
C SER A 276 17.14 -8.91 -19.31
N SER A 277 16.38 -9.30 -20.34
CA SER A 277 16.85 -9.37 -21.74
C SER A 277 16.43 -8.18 -22.60
N SER A 278 16.15 -7.03 -22.01
CA SER A 278 15.84 -5.78 -22.75
C SER A 278 16.69 -4.62 -22.23
N LEU A 279 17.98 -4.64 -22.58
CA LEU A 279 18.85 -3.48 -22.69
C LEU A 279 19.45 -3.46 -24.09
#